data_AF-A0A7C0UIU0-F1
#
_entry.id   AF-A0A7C0UIU0-F1
#
_cell.length_a   1.000
_cell.length_b   1.000
_cell.length_c   1.000
_cell.angle_alpha   90.00
_cell.angle_beta   90.00
_cell.angle_gamma   90.00
#
_symmetry.space_group_name_H-M   'P 1'
#
loop_
_entity.id
_entity.type
_entity.pdbx_description
1 polymer ?
#
loop_
_entity_poly.entity_id
_entity_poly.type
_entity_poly.pdbx_seq_one_letter_code
_entity_poly.pdbx_strand_id
1 'polypeptide(L)'
;DLIFRRFIASQMVKAKALKQILEVTVLDAKKEYSGYVDILDPGFTLVYRPFTLMKKLKVGEYDVVDVEYKRIVSIPLYSQADIVQLMKEKEIGRPSTYAKIIRTLFERHYVLSSKRGKLIPTKLGISVYEFLKENYRDFISEERTRIVERIMDEIADGKINYQKALLEFYEEIRMVDEGQL
;
A
#
# COMPACT_ATOMS: atom_id res chain seq x y z
N ASP A 1 17.50 -10.65 -8.98
CA ASP A 1 16.98 -11.96 -8.52
C ASP A 1 15.45 -12.00 -8.46
N LEU A 2 14.77 -11.21 -7.61
CA LEU A 2 13.31 -11.28 -7.44
C LEU A 2 12.49 -11.14 -8.74
N ILE A 3 12.86 -10.19 -9.63
CA ILE A 3 12.18 -10.00 -10.92
C ILE A 3 12.27 -11.26 -11.78
N PHE A 4 13.48 -11.81 -11.93
CA PHE A 4 13.73 -13.03 -12.69
C PHE A 4 12.92 -14.20 -12.14
N ARG A 5 12.94 -14.41 -10.82
CA ARG A 5 12.18 -15.51 -10.20
C ARG A 5 10.68 -15.38 -10.40
N ARG A 6 10.13 -14.17 -10.28
CA ARG A 6 8.70 -13.91 -10.56
C ARG A 6 8.35 -14.11 -12.02
N PHE A 7 9.22 -13.71 -12.94
CA PHE A 7 9.03 -13.90 -14.37
C PHE A 7 9.04 -15.39 -14.73
N ILE A 8 10.05 -16.15 -14.30
CA ILE A 8 10.10 -17.59 -14.56
C ILE A 8 8.90 -18.29 -13.93
N ALA A 9 8.55 -17.95 -12.68
CA ALA A 9 7.38 -18.50 -12.02
C ALA A 9 6.06 -18.23 -12.75
N SER A 10 5.92 -17.09 -13.45
CA SER A 10 4.70 -16.79 -14.21
C SER A 10 4.53 -17.63 -15.47
N GLN A 11 5.63 -18.20 -15.99
CA GLN A 11 5.64 -19.11 -17.14
C GLN A 11 5.53 -20.60 -16.74
N MET A 12 5.58 -20.90 -15.44
CA MET A 12 5.50 -22.26 -14.91
C MET A 12 4.05 -22.67 -14.62
N VAL A 13 3.83 -23.98 -14.49
CA VAL A 13 2.53 -24.52 -14.08
C VAL A 13 2.17 -24.12 -12.65
N LYS A 14 0.86 -24.03 -12.39
CA LYS A 14 0.32 -23.73 -11.06
C LYS A 14 0.75 -24.80 -10.06
N ALA A 15 1.15 -24.38 -8.86
CA ALA A 15 1.40 -25.29 -7.76
C ALA A 15 0.08 -25.78 -7.13
N LYS A 16 0.08 -27.01 -6.60
CA LYS A 16 -1.01 -27.54 -5.78
C LYS A 16 -0.50 -27.67 -4.34
N ALA A 17 -1.13 -26.97 -3.41
CA ALA A 17 -0.77 -26.98 -2.00
C ALA A 17 -1.95 -27.43 -1.13
N LEU A 18 -1.64 -28.11 -0.03
CA LEU A 18 -2.63 -28.49 0.97
C LEU A 18 -2.77 -27.36 1.98
N LYS A 19 -3.96 -26.75 2.04
CA LYS A 19 -4.32 -25.76 3.05
C LYS A 19 -5.03 -26.45 4.21
N GLN A 20 -4.58 -26.20 5.43
CA GLN A 20 -5.26 -26.62 6.65
C GLN A 20 -5.92 -25.40 7.30
N ILE A 21 -7.16 -25.57 7.74
CA ILE A 21 -7.90 -24.61 8.57
C ILE A 21 -8.11 -25.29 9.92
N LEU A 22 -7.83 -24.59 11.00
CA LEU A 22 -7.87 -25.06 12.37
C LEU A 22 -8.74 -24.12 13.19
N GLU A 23 -9.75 -24.66 13.87
CA GLU A 23 -10.39 -23.98 14.99
C GLU A 23 -9.64 -24.37 16.25
N VAL A 24 -9.00 -23.40 16.90
CA VAL A 24 -8.29 -23.59 18.16
C VAL A 24 -9.13 -23.01 19.28
N THR A 25 -9.43 -23.84 20.28
CA THR A 25 -10.13 -23.42 21.49
C THR A 25 -9.14 -23.45 22.66
N VAL A 26 -9.01 -22.33 23.36
CA VAL A 26 -8.20 -22.21 24.58
C VAL A 26 -9.09 -21.59 25.65
N LEU A 27 -9.38 -22.33 26.72
CA LEU A 27 -10.40 -21.97 27.70
C LEU A 27 -11.73 -21.70 26.98
N ASP A 28 -12.31 -20.51 27.13
CA ASP A 28 -13.55 -20.09 26.48
C ASP A 28 -13.33 -19.37 25.14
N ALA A 29 -12.07 -19.13 24.75
CA ALA A 29 -11.74 -18.38 23.54
C ALA A 29 -11.56 -19.31 22.33
N LYS A 30 -12.29 -19.02 21.25
CA LYS A 30 -12.14 -19.69 19.96
C LYS A 30 -11.46 -18.78 18.94
N LYS A 31 -10.56 -19.36 18.15
CA LYS A 31 -9.90 -18.64 17.05
C LYS A 31 -9.60 -19.57 15.88
N GLU A 32 -9.87 -19.07 14.67
CA GLU A 32 -9.50 -19.76 13.44
C GLU A 32 -8.06 -19.41 13.03
N TYR A 33 -7.31 -20.43 12.64
CA TYR A 33 -6.00 -20.32 12.01
C TYR A 33 -6.03 -21.03 10.67
N SER A 34 -5.41 -20.44 9.64
CA SER A 34 -5.31 -21.11 8.34
C SER A 34 -3.95 -20.89 7.70
N GLY A 35 -3.51 -21.89 6.93
CA GLY A 35 -2.27 -21.81 6.18
C GLY A 35 -1.95 -23.08 5.41
N TYR A 36 -0.93 -23.01 4.56
CA TYR A 36 -0.45 -24.15 3.79
C TYR A 36 0.40 -25.05 4.67
N VAL A 37 0.20 -26.37 4.61
CA VAL A 37 0.96 -27.35 5.40
C VAL A 37 1.82 -28.27 4.54
N ASP A 38 1.51 -28.36 3.25
CA ASP A 38 2.23 -29.20 2.31
C ASP A 38 2.08 -28.68 0.88
N ILE A 39 2.99 -29.09 -0.01
CA ILE A 39 2.94 -28.82 -1.45
C ILE A 39 2.87 -30.16 -2.17
N LEU A 40 1.69 -30.50 -2.68
CA LEU A 40 1.42 -31.76 -3.39
C LEU A 40 2.03 -31.75 -4.80
N ASP A 41 2.01 -30.59 -5.46
CA ASP A 41 2.65 -30.36 -6.75
C ASP A 41 3.43 -29.03 -6.67
N PRO A 42 4.77 -29.06 -6.75
CA PRO A 42 5.59 -27.87 -6.60
C PRO A 42 5.30 -26.76 -7.59
N GLY A 43 5.00 -27.07 -8.86
CA GLY A 43 4.86 -26.08 -9.93
C GLY A 43 5.85 -24.91 -9.84
N PHE A 44 5.36 -23.68 -9.93
CA PHE A 44 6.18 -22.46 -9.84
C PHE A 44 6.93 -22.26 -8.50
N THR A 45 6.55 -22.97 -7.43
CA THR A 45 7.15 -22.79 -6.09
C THR A 45 8.58 -23.29 -5.98
N LEU A 46 9.08 -24.01 -6.99
CA LEU A 46 10.50 -24.38 -7.12
C LEU A 46 11.41 -23.17 -7.31
N VAL A 47 10.91 -22.11 -7.98
CA VAL A 47 11.69 -20.91 -8.31
C VAL A 47 11.27 -19.71 -7.46
N TYR A 48 9.99 -19.60 -7.15
CA TYR A 48 9.44 -18.52 -6.33
C TYR A 48 8.36 -19.04 -5.37
N ARG A 49 8.66 -19.03 -4.07
CA ARG A 49 7.72 -19.47 -3.02
C ARG A 49 7.21 -18.26 -2.22
N PRO A 50 6.00 -17.74 -2.50
CA PRO A 50 5.47 -16.54 -1.85
C PRO A 50 4.78 -16.82 -0.50
N PHE A 51 4.85 -18.04 0.03
CA PHE A 51 4.23 -18.44 1.30
C PHE A 51 5.13 -19.38 2.08
N THR A 52 4.91 -19.48 3.39
CA THR A 52 5.56 -20.46 4.26
C THR A 52 4.64 -21.64 4.52
N LEU A 53 5.24 -22.78 4.88
CA LEU A 53 4.48 -23.95 5.34
C LEU A 53 4.36 -23.88 6.86
N MET A 54 3.14 -24.02 7.36
CA MET A 54 2.86 -24.26 8.75
C MET A 54 3.11 -25.73 9.08
N LYS A 55 3.42 -26.01 10.35
CA LYS A 55 3.46 -27.38 10.83
C LYS A 55 2.06 -27.99 10.73
N LYS A 56 1.94 -29.14 10.06
CA LYS A 56 0.69 -29.90 10.01
C LYS A 56 0.33 -30.37 11.42
N LEU A 57 -0.89 -30.07 11.85
CA LEU A 57 -1.41 -30.49 13.17
C LEU A 57 -2.51 -31.53 12.99
N LYS A 58 -2.58 -32.50 13.91
CA LYS A 58 -3.72 -33.43 14.01
C LYS A 58 -4.75 -32.85 14.98
N VAL A 59 -6.01 -33.25 14.84
CA VAL A 59 -7.03 -32.94 15.84
C VAL A 59 -6.65 -33.63 17.16
N GLY A 60 -6.72 -32.89 18.25
CA GLY A 60 -6.35 -33.36 19.58
C GLY A 60 -6.03 -32.21 20.53
N GLU A 61 -5.61 -32.56 21.73
CA GLU A 61 -5.17 -31.63 22.77
C GLU A 61 -3.66 -31.40 22.66
N TYR A 62 -3.24 -30.15 22.92
CA TYR A 62 -1.85 -29.73 22.90
C TYR A 62 -1.58 -28.85 24.11
N ASP A 63 -0.41 -29.04 24.74
CA ASP A 63 0.01 -28.22 25.86
C ASP A 63 0.33 -26.78 25.41
N VAL A 64 -0.13 -25.81 26.20
CA VAL A 64 0.25 -24.41 26.02
C VAL A 64 1.66 -24.22 26.61
N VAL A 65 2.64 -24.05 25.72
CA VAL A 65 4.06 -23.91 26.10
C VAL A 65 4.39 -22.50 26.59
N ASP A 66 3.73 -21.47 26.04
CA ASP A 66 4.00 -20.08 26.37
C ASP A 66 2.77 -19.19 26.10
N VAL A 67 2.63 -18.11 26.88
CA VAL A 67 1.56 -17.11 26.74
C VAL A 67 2.18 -15.72 26.71
N GLU A 68 2.26 -15.14 25.51
CA GLU A 68 2.72 -13.76 25.34
C GLU A 68 1.54 -12.78 25.30
N TYR A 69 1.51 -11.83 26.24
CA TYR A 69 0.61 -10.69 26.19
C TYR A 69 1.19 -9.59 25.30
N LYS A 70 0.64 -9.41 24.10
CA LYS A 70 1.03 -8.31 23.20
C LYS A 70 0.03 -7.19 23.26
N ARG A 71 0.46 -6.02 23.73
CA ARG A 71 -0.29 -4.77 23.55
C ARG A 71 -0.03 -4.26 22.13
N ILE A 72 -0.98 -4.48 21.24
CA ILE A 72 -0.92 -4.01 19.86
C ILE A 72 -1.71 -2.70 19.77
N VAL A 73 -1.19 -1.73 19.01
CA VAL A 73 -1.96 -0.54 18.65
C VAL A 73 -3.12 -0.92 17.74
N SER A 74 -4.29 -0.30 17.96
CA SER A 74 -5.51 -0.56 17.19
C SER A 74 -5.39 -0.18 15.70
N ILE A 75 -4.52 0.78 15.38
CA ILE A 75 -4.28 1.24 14.01
C ILE A 75 -2.77 1.09 13.73
N PRO A 76 -2.37 0.10 12.91
CA PRO A 76 -0.97 -0.03 12.52
C PRO A 76 -0.59 1.12 11.58
N LEU A 77 0.61 1.67 11.79
CA LEU A 77 1.18 2.66 10.88
C LEU A 77 1.44 2.02 9.51
N TYR A 78 1.35 2.84 8.46
CA TYR A 78 1.63 2.42 7.09
C TYR A 78 3.13 2.22 6.85
N SER A 79 3.48 1.21 6.08
CA SER A 79 4.79 1.06 5.43
C SER A 79 4.77 1.77 4.07
N GLN A 80 5.93 1.87 3.40
CA GLN A 80 5.96 2.42 2.04
C GLN A 80 5.09 1.60 1.09
N ALA A 81 5.09 0.26 1.23
CA ALA A 81 4.24 -0.62 0.43
C ALA A 81 2.75 -0.37 0.67
N ASP A 82 2.36 -0.14 1.94
CA ASP A 82 0.97 0.17 2.29
C ASP A 82 0.54 1.51 1.66
N ILE A 83 1.41 2.53 1.66
CA ILE A 83 1.14 3.81 0.99
C ILE A 83 1.03 3.65 -0.52
N VAL A 84 1.94 2.91 -1.17
CA VAL A 84 1.84 2.65 -2.62
C VAL A 84 0.53 1.94 -2.96
N GLN A 85 0.11 0.99 -2.13
CA GLN A 85 -1.15 0.28 -2.32
C GLN A 85 -2.35 1.23 -2.18
N LEU A 86 -2.35 2.08 -1.14
CA LEU A 86 -3.40 3.07 -0.93
C LEU A 86 -3.46 4.09 -2.08
N MET A 87 -2.30 4.52 -2.60
CA MET A 87 -2.23 5.42 -3.75
C MET A 87 -2.88 4.80 -5.00
N LYS A 88 -2.65 3.50 -5.25
CA LYS A 88 -3.30 2.77 -6.35
C LYS A 88 -4.80 2.68 -6.17
N GLU A 89 -5.27 2.31 -4.97
CA GLU A 89 -6.69 2.17 -4.64
C GLU A 89 -7.44 3.50 -4.77
N LYS A 90 -6.77 4.60 -4.46
CA LYS A 90 -7.32 5.96 -4.57
C LYS A 90 -7.09 6.62 -5.92
N GLU A 91 -6.44 5.91 -6.85
CA GLU A 91 -6.08 6.38 -8.20
C GLU A 91 -5.25 7.69 -8.21
N ILE A 92 -4.40 7.88 -7.19
CA ILE A 92 -3.51 9.03 -7.08
C ILE A 92 -2.08 8.62 -7.44
N GLY A 93 -1.45 9.34 -8.38
CA GLY A 93 -0.13 8.99 -8.90
C GLY A 93 -0.15 7.82 -9.88
N ARG A 94 1.05 7.41 -10.31
CA ARG A 94 1.31 6.38 -11.32
C ARG A 94 2.51 5.52 -10.89
N PRO A 95 2.72 4.34 -11.50
CA PRO A 95 3.89 3.49 -11.22
C PRO A 95 5.23 4.23 -11.28
N SER A 96 5.34 5.23 -12.15
CA SER A 96 6.52 6.09 -12.31
C SER A 96 6.68 7.15 -11.21
N THR A 97 5.61 7.50 -10.49
CA THR A 97 5.62 8.62 -9.53
C THR A 97 5.57 8.18 -8.07
N TYR A 98 5.06 6.99 -7.74
CA TYR A 98 4.91 6.53 -6.35
C TYR A 98 6.20 6.63 -5.54
N ALA A 99 7.30 6.07 -6.06
CA ALA A 99 8.58 6.08 -5.36
C ALA A 99 9.11 7.51 -5.18
N LYS A 100 8.95 8.37 -6.20
CA LYS A 100 9.40 9.76 -6.15
C LYS A 100 8.62 10.58 -5.11
N ILE A 101 7.29 10.43 -5.08
CA ILE A 101 6.42 11.12 -4.11
C ILE A 101 6.81 10.75 -2.68
N ILE A 102 6.91 9.44 -2.39
CA ILE A 102 7.31 8.95 -1.07
C ILE A 102 8.71 9.46 -0.71
N ARG A 103 9.66 9.43 -1.65
CA ARG A 103 11.02 9.96 -1.45
C ARG A 103 11.01 11.44 -1.07
N THR A 104 10.22 12.26 -1.77
CA THR A 104 10.07 13.69 -1.48
C THR A 104 9.52 13.94 -0.07
N LEU A 105 8.60 13.11 0.43
CA LEU A 105 8.11 13.24 1.81
C LEU A 105 9.23 13.03 2.85
N PHE A 106 10.16 12.10 2.60
CA PHE A 106 11.33 11.88 3.46
C PHE A 106 12.37 12.99 3.31
N GLU A 107 12.69 13.38 2.09
CA GLU A 107 13.66 14.46 1.78
C GLU A 107 13.24 15.79 2.42
N ARG A 108 11.94 16.10 2.45
CA ARG A 108 11.39 17.30 3.10
C ARG A 108 11.11 17.14 4.61
N HIS A 109 11.45 15.99 5.18
CA HIS A 109 11.23 15.69 6.60
C HIS A 109 9.75 15.81 7.04
N TYR A 110 8.80 15.56 6.14
CA TYR A 110 7.38 15.47 6.48
C TYR A 110 7.04 14.12 7.13
N VAL A 111 7.81 13.08 6.82
CA VAL A 111 7.68 11.74 7.41
C VAL A 111 9.03 11.18 7.82
N LEU A 112 9.04 10.31 8.83
CA LEU A 112 10.19 9.55 9.29
C LEU A 112 9.88 8.05 9.26
N SER A 113 10.92 7.23 9.15
CA SER A 113 10.79 5.77 9.28
C SER A 113 11.07 5.36 10.72
N SER A 114 10.14 4.62 11.32
CA SER A 114 10.39 3.88 12.55
C SER A 114 11.41 2.77 12.35
N LYS A 115 11.93 2.22 13.47
CA LYS A 115 12.82 1.04 13.45
C LYS A 115 12.22 -0.18 12.74
N ARG A 116 10.88 -0.25 12.62
CA ARG A 116 10.15 -1.34 11.94
C ARG A 116 9.74 -1.00 10.51
N GLY A 117 10.30 0.06 9.90
CA GLY A 117 9.99 0.45 8.51
C GLY A 117 8.61 1.07 8.31
N LYS A 118 7.94 1.48 9.40
CA LYS A 118 6.64 2.18 9.35
C LYS A 118 6.83 3.69 9.32
N LEU A 119 6.01 4.39 8.53
CA LEU A 119 6.02 5.85 8.37
C LEU A 119 5.34 6.53 9.55
N ILE A 120 6.00 7.56 10.08
CA ILE A 120 5.51 8.41 11.16
C ILE A 120 5.51 9.85 10.64
N PRO A 121 4.37 10.58 10.67
CA PRO A 121 4.35 11.99 10.29
C PRO A 121 5.11 12.82 11.32
N THR A 122 5.86 13.82 10.86
CA THR A 122 6.53 14.78 11.75
C THR A 122 5.59 15.93 12.11
N LYS A 123 5.93 16.69 13.16
CA LYS A 123 5.20 17.92 13.49
C LYS A 123 5.14 18.89 12.30
N LEU A 124 6.26 19.01 11.57
CA LEU A 124 6.35 19.84 10.36
C LEU A 124 5.43 19.32 9.25
N GLY A 125 5.43 18.00 9.00
CA GLY A 125 4.56 17.41 7.99
C GLY A 125 3.08 17.65 8.30
N ILE A 126 2.69 17.51 9.56
CA ILE A 126 1.31 17.79 10.02
C ILE A 126 0.97 19.26 9.83
N SER A 127 1.83 20.18 10.27
CA SER A 127 1.54 21.62 10.14
C SER A 127 1.44 22.08 8.69
N VAL A 128 2.31 21.56 7.81
CA VAL A 128 2.23 21.86 6.37
C VAL A 128 0.96 21.30 5.77
N TYR A 129 0.57 20.07 6.12
CA TYR A 129 -0.66 19.47 5.63
C TYR A 129 -1.91 20.26 6.07
N GLU A 130 -2.04 20.60 7.35
CA GLU A 130 -3.19 21.36 7.82
C GLU A 130 -3.23 22.76 7.19
N PHE A 131 -2.09 23.45 7.07
CA PHE A 131 -2.03 24.73 6.35
C PHE A 131 -2.53 24.61 4.90
N LEU A 132 -2.05 23.60 4.16
CA LEU A 132 -2.48 23.40 2.78
C LEU A 132 -3.96 23.02 2.67
N LYS A 133 -4.45 22.22 3.62
CA LYS A 133 -5.85 21.79 3.66
C LYS A 133 -6.80 22.92 4.03
N GLU A 134 -6.39 23.85 4.89
CA GLU A 134 -7.21 25.00 5.29
C GLU A 134 -7.26 26.06 4.19
N ASN A 135 -6.15 26.29 3.48
CA ASN A 135 -6.03 27.39 2.53
C ASN A 135 -6.18 26.99 1.05
N TYR A 136 -5.95 25.71 0.72
CA TYR A 136 -5.87 25.23 -0.68
C TYR A 136 -6.60 23.89 -0.88
N ARG A 137 -7.65 23.65 -0.11
CA ARG A 137 -8.38 22.36 -0.07
C ARG A 137 -8.74 21.83 -1.45
N ASP A 138 -9.26 22.71 -2.31
CA ASP A 138 -9.75 22.35 -3.64
C ASP A 138 -8.62 21.95 -4.59
N PHE A 139 -7.39 22.37 -4.31
CA PHE A 139 -6.20 22.07 -5.10
C PHE A 139 -5.45 20.83 -4.61
N ILE A 140 -5.47 20.56 -3.31
CA ILE A 140 -4.66 19.50 -2.68
C ILE A 140 -5.46 18.24 -2.33
N SER A 141 -6.73 18.15 -2.74
CA SER A 141 -7.58 16.99 -2.49
C SER A 141 -7.21 15.78 -3.35
N GLU A 142 -7.56 14.59 -2.87
CA GLU A 142 -7.40 13.34 -3.63
C GLU A 142 -8.23 13.36 -4.92
N GLU A 143 -9.43 13.97 -4.89
CA GLU A 143 -10.27 14.10 -6.08
C GLU A 143 -9.64 15.04 -7.11
N ARG A 144 -9.11 16.20 -6.67
CA ARG A 144 -8.41 17.10 -7.58
C ARG A 144 -7.21 16.41 -8.23
N THR A 145 -6.44 15.66 -7.44
CA THR A 145 -5.32 14.87 -7.97
C THR A 145 -5.79 13.88 -9.03
N ARG A 146 -6.88 13.14 -8.80
CA ARG A 146 -7.47 12.24 -9.79
C ARG A 146 -7.90 12.96 -11.07
N ILE A 147 -8.51 14.14 -10.96
CA ILE A 147 -8.94 14.94 -12.11
C ILE A 147 -7.73 15.32 -12.97
N VAL A 148 -6.66 15.83 -12.36
CA VAL A 148 -5.43 16.19 -13.08
C VAL A 148 -4.83 14.97 -13.79
N GLU A 149 -4.79 13.83 -13.10
CA GLU A 149 -4.30 12.57 -13.66
C GLU A 149 -5.16 12.11 -14.86
N ARG A 150 -6.49 12.25 -14.81
CA ARG A 150 -7.38 11.95 -15.95
C ARG A 150 -7.15 12.89 -17.13
N ILE A 151 -6.96 14.19 -16.87
CA ILE A 151 -6.65 15.17 -17.93
C ILE A 151 -5.33 14.79 -18.61
N MET A 152 -4.32 14.36 -17.86
CA MET A 152 -3.06 13.88 -18.44
C MET A 152 -3.26 12.65 -19.33
N ASP A 153 -4.11 11.71 -18.92
CA ASP A 153 -4.44 10.54 -19.75
C ASP A 153 -5.20 10.95 -21.02
N GLU A 154 -6.16 11.87 -20.93
CA GLU A 154 -6.90 12.39 -22.10
C GLU A 154 -6.00 13.17 -23.08
N ILE A 155 -4.98 13.87 -22.59
CA ILE A 155 -3.95 14.48 -23.42
C ILE A 155 -3.11 13.40 -24.12
N ALA A 156 -2.70 12.36 -23.40
CA ALA A 156 -1.92 11.25 -23.98
C ALA A 156 -2.70 10.48 -25.06
N ASP A 157 -4.01 10.34 -24.89
CA ASP A 157 -4.94 9.78 -25.88
C ASP A 157 -5.26 10.74 -27.05
N GLY A 158 -4.80 11.99 -27.00
CA GLY A 158 -5.08 13.01 -28.01
C GLY A 158 -6.50 13.59 -27.98
N LYS A 159 -7.27 13.34 -26.91
CA LYS A 159 -8.64 13.84 -26.70
C LYS A 159 -8.67 15.31 -26.26
N ILE A 160 -7.67 15.73 -25.49
CA ILE A 160 -7.51 17.11 -25.02
C ILE A 160 -6.23 17.73 -25.60
N ASN A 161 -6.31 19.00 -26.01
CA ASN A 161 -5.13 19.77 -26.37
C ASN A 161 -4.37 20.20 -25.10
N TYR A 162 -3.10 19.81 -25.00
CA TYR A 162 -2.27 20.07 -23.82
C TYR A 162 -2.09 21.56 -23.51
N GLN A 163 -2.03 22.44 -24.52
CA GLN A 163 -1.87 23.88 -24.32
C GLN A 163 -3.13 24.48 -23.68
N LYS A 164 -4.30 24.01 -24.09
CA LYS A 164 -5.58 24.42 -23.49
C LYS A 164 -5.65 23.99 -22.03
N ALA A 165 -5.31 22.73 -21.73
CA ALA A 165 -5.28 22.23 -20.36
C ALA A 165 -4.30 22.99 -19.46
N LEU A 166 -3.11 23.33 -19.97
CA LEU A 166 -2.12 24.13 -19.24
C LEU A 166 -2.62 25.55 -18.97
N LEU A 167 -3.31 26.18 -19.92
CA LEU A 167 -3.88 27.52 -19.74
C LEU A 167 -4.99 27.52 -18.68
N GLU A 168 -5.90 26.53 -18.74
CA GLU A 168 -6.95 26.36 -17.72
C GLU A 168 -6.36 26.18 -16.33
N PHE A 169 -5.35 25.30 -16.18
CA PHE A 169 -4.68 25.07 -14.90
C PHE A 169 -3.93 26.32 -14.39
N TYR A 170 -3.33 27.10 -15.29
CA TYR A 170 -2.65 28.35 -14.94
C TYR A 170 -3.64 29.40 -14.42
N GLU A 171 -4.78 29.60 -15.09
CA GLU A 171 -5.79 30.55 -14.65
C GLU A 171 -6.41 30.16 -13.30
N GLU A 172 -6.63 28.86 -13.06
CA GLU A 172 -7.08 28.39 -11.74
C GLU A 172 -6.09 28.75 -10.63
N ILE A 173 -4.78 28.56 -10.86
CA ILE A 173 -3.74 28.92 -9.88
C ILE A 173 -3.67 30.43 -9.68
N ARG A 174 -3.80 31.23 -10.74
CA ARG A 174 -3.75 32.69 -10.63
C ARG A 174 -4.89 33.23 -9.76
N MET A 175 -6.09 32.68 -9.88
CA MET A 175 -7.23 33.08 -9.05
C MET A 175 -6.99 32.87 -7.55
N VAL A 176 -6.23 31.83 -7.18
CA VAL A 176 -5.86 31.57 -5.79
C VAL A 176 -4.83 32.58 -5.29
N ASP A 177 -3.81 32.89 -6.09
CA ASP A 177 -2.74 33.84 -5.72
C ASP A 177 -3.30 35.26 -5.54
N GLU A 178 -4.35 35.60 -6.30
CA GLU A 178 -5.08 36.87 -6.18
C GLU A 178 -6.13 36.88 -5.04
N GLY A 179 -6.33 35.76 -4.32
CA GLY A 179 -7.26 35.65 -3.21
C GLY A 179 -8.75 35.72 -3.60
N GLN A 180 -9.09 35.29 -4.82
CA GLN A 180 -10.43 35.40 -5.39
C GLN A 180 -11.30 34.13 -5.23
N LEU A 181 -10.85 33.16 -4.43
CA LEU A 181 -11.54 31.91 -4.12
C LEU A 181 -11.72 31.73 -2.61
#